data_AF-A0A9P6XW74-F1
#
_entry.id   AF-A0A9P6XW74-F1
#
_cell.length_a   1.000
_cell.length_b   1.000
_cell.length_c   1.000
_cell.angle_alpha   90.00
_cell.angle_beta   90.00
_cell.angle_gamma   90.00
#
_symmetry.space_group_name_H-M   'P 1'
#
loop_
_entity.id
_entity.type
_entity.pdbx_description
1 polymer ?
#
loop_
_entity_poly.entity_id
_entity_poly.type
_entity_poly.pdbx_seq_one_letter_code
_entity_poly.pdbx_strand_id
1 'polypeptide(L)'
;MKCFPRENVTIAYYTLKKTLATSDVYTIVKQYTSIFDSTTAQSFAAWCRNKKVDLLNAKEKKRKQVHSELSILDETYYDELVASITTYLPRYQDSLKALIRDGMGLVGYPRKSPTDNDIENNTRLVQLMVRNLKARSFATRIYVSTSSWASTPFAKRDLKPDNKVMERLEHVNGNTQDLLEYINSCGHDICLILIGFSGLTTRNIDLVNLIEDNPAIKKIAIETFAMNNEVFIFDAQSLQNDKRILDRFDYRNEFYNRSK
;
A
#
# COMPACT_ATOMS: atom_id res chain seq x y z
N MET A 1 -25.17 1.74 -3.99
CA MET A 1 -24.79 2.61 -2.86
C MET A 1 -23.59 3.44 -3.32
N LYS A 2 -23.78 4.77 -3.45
CA LYS A 2 -22.80 5.69 -4.08
C LYS A 2 -21.77 6.14 -3.05
N CYS A 3 -20.47 5.89 -3.26
CA CYS A 3 -19.39 6.63 -2.59
C CYS A 3 -18.13 6.72 -3.47
N PHE A 4 -17.98 7.84 -4.18
CA PHE A 4 -16.73 8.53 -4.49
C PHE A 4 -17.05 10.03 -4.62
N PRO A 5 -16.13 10.98 -4.35
CA PRO A 5 -14.84 10.90 -3.67
C PRO A 5 -14.83 11.76 -2.37
N ARG A 6 -14.00 11.42 -1.37
CA ARG A 6 -13.72 12.33 -0.25
C ARG A 6 -12.38 13.04 -0.49
N GLU A 7 -12.44 14.07 -1.32
CA GLU A 7 -11.46 15.17 -1.26
C GLU A 7 -11.70 15.93 0.05
N ASN A 8 -10.71 15.97 0.95
CA ASN A 8 -10.46 16.94 2.04
C ASN A 8 -11.61 17.51 2.92
N VAL A 9 -12.86 17.07 2.77
CA VAL A 9 -14.05 17.67 3.39
C VAL A 9 -14.59 16.86 4.56
N THR A 10 -14.00 15.69 4.88
CA THR A 10 -14.62 14.76 5.85
C THR A 10 -13.85 14.43 7.11
N ILE A 11 -12.61 14.92 7.29
CA ILE A 11 -11.86 14.65 8.53
C ILE A 11 -12.46 15.41 9.74
N ALA A 12 -13.10 16.56 9.50
CA ALA A 12 -13.62 17.43 10.58
C ALA A 12 -14.81 16.83 11.36
N TYR A 13 -15.61 15.94 10.75
CA TYR A 13 -16.83 15.41 11.38
C TYR A 13 -16.60 14.19 12.28
N TYR A 14 -15.46 13.52 12.15
CA TYR A 14 -15.12 12.32 12.92
C TYR A 14 -14.07 12.58 13.99
N THR A 15 -13.47 13.77 14.01
CA THR A 15 -12.24 14.02 14.76
C THR A 15 -12.46 15.09 15.82
N LEU A 16 -12.31 14.72 17.09
CA LEU A 16 -12.40 15.58 18.25
C LEU A 16 -11.00 16.04 18.66
N LYS A 17 -10.83 17.34 18.93
CA LYS A 17 -9.61 17.82 19.58
C LYS A 17 -9.70 17.56 21.08
N LYS A 18 -8.86 16.67 21.60
CA LYS A 18 -8.75 16.38 23.03
C LYS A 18 -7.31 16.63 23.51
N THR A 19 -7.18 17.05 24.76
CA THR A 19 -5.88 17.16 25.42
C THR A 19 -5.69 15.91 26.27
N LEU A 20 -4.79 15.02 25.87
CA LEU A 20 -4.58 13.72 26.52
C LEU A 20 -3.13 13.56 27.00
N ALA A 21 -2.97 12.85 28.12
CA ALA A 21 -1.70 12.29 28.53
C ALA A 21 -1.45 10.95 27.81
N THR A 22 -0.19 10.50 27.76
CA THR A 22 0.16 9.20 27.17
C THR A 22 -0.53 8.02 27.87
N SER A 23 -0.86 8.15 29.15
CA SER A 23 -1.64 7.17 29.91
C SER A 23 -3.08 7.02 29.41
N ASP A 24 -3.69 8.11 28.93
CA ASP A 24 -5.04 8.08 28.40
C ASP A 24 -5.04 7.35 27.05
N VAL A 25 -4.05 7.66 26.20
CA VAL A 25 -3.83 6.95 24.93
C VAL A 25 -3.59 5.46 25.17
N TYR A 26 -2.75 5.12 26.15
CA TYR A 26 -2.51 3.72 26.54
C TYR A 26 -3.81 3.01 26.94
N THR A 27 -4.67 3.67 27.73
CA THR A 27 -5.94 3.10 28.19
C THR A 27 -6.88 2.81 27.03
N ILE A 28 -6.96 3.71 26.04
CA ILE A 28 -7.75 3.51 24.83
C ILE A 28 -7.18 2.33 24.02
N VAL A 29 -5.88 2.34 23.72
CA VAL A 29 -5.24 1.33 22.87
C VAL A 29 -5.35 -0.06 23.49
N LYS A 30 -5.17 -0.19 24.81
CA LYS A 30 -5.22 -1.49 25.52
C LYS A 30 -6.57 -2.20 25.37
N GLN A 31 -7.67 -1.46 25.18
CA GLN A 31 -8.99 -2.07 24.98
C GLN A 31 -9.10 -2.88 23.68
N TYR A 32 -8.23 -2.59 22.70
CA TYR A 32 -8.31 -3.16 21.34
C TYR A 32 -7.11 -4.03 20.97
N THR A 33 -6.17 -4.27 21.90
CA THR A 33 -5.01 -5.14 21.63
C THR A 33 -4.44 -5.80 22.87
N SER A 34 -4.05 -7.07 22.74
CA SER A 34 -3.36 -7.83 23.80
C SER A 34 -1.84 -7.58 23.84
N ILE A 35 -1.28 -6.85 22.85
CA ILE A 35 0.17 -6.57 22.76
C ILE A 35 0.68 -5.89 24.04
N PHE A 36 -0.19 -5.15 24.74
CA PHE A 36 0.18 -4.36 25.91
C PHE A 36 -0.42 -4.87 27.24
N ASP A 37 -0.90 -6.11 27.29
CA ASP A 37 -1.54 -6.68 28.48
C ASP A 37 -0.63 -6.66 29.70
N SER A 38 0.63 -7.07 29.52
CA SER A 38 1.68 -7.07 30.54
C SER A 38 2.51 -5.78 30.58
N THR A 39 2.11 -4.74 29.84
CA THR A 39 2.89 -3.50 29.68
C THR A 39 2.32 -2.42 30.60
N THR A 40 3.18 -1.63 31.27
CA THR A 40 2.73 -0.46 32.04
C THR A 40 2.57 0.77 31.14
N ALA A 41 1.83 1.79 31.58
CA ALA A 41 1.73 3.06 30.85
C ALA A 41 3.11 3.72 30.61
N GLN A 42 4.07 3.54 31.52
CA GLN A 42 5.45 4.04 31.37
C GLN A 42 6.21 3.27 30.28
N SER A 43 6.08 1.94 30.26
CA SER A 43 6.66 1.08 29.23
C SER A 43 6.04 1.37 27.86
N PHE A 44 4.74 1.63 27.80
CA PHE A 44 4.06 2.08 26.57
C PHE A 44 4.60 3.43 26.08
N ALA A 45 4.77 4.41 26.98
CA ALA A 45 5.36 5.70 26.61
C ALA A 45 6.80 5.55 26.06
N ALA A 46 7.60 4.65 26.64
CA ALA A 46 8.93 4.32 26.12
C ALA A 46 8.84 3.67 24.73
N TRP A 47 7.89 2.74 24.54
CA TRP A 47 7.63 2.13 23.25
C TRP A 47 7.25 3.17 22.19
N CYS A 48 6.36 4.11 22.51
CA CYS A 48 5.99 5.22 21.63
C CYS A 48 7.22 6.03 21.19
N ARG A 49 8.12 6.39 22.13
CA ARG A 49 9.36 7.12 21.83
C ARG A 49 10.28 6.32 20.91
N ASN A 50 10.48 5.04 21.20
CA ASN A 50 11.33 4.16 20.40
C ASN A 50 10.78 3.98 18.98
N LYS A 51 9.45 3.94 18.83
CA LYS A 51 8.77 3.85 17.54
C LYS A 51 8.55 5.19 16.86
N LYS A 52 8.91 6.31 17.51
CA LYS A 52 8.76 7.67 17.00
C LYS A 52 7.35 7.94 16.46
N VAL A 53 6.33 7.49 17.21
CA VAL A 53 4.92 7.64 16.79
C VAL A 53 4.52 9.12 16.69
N ASP A 54 3.65 9.45 15.75
CA ASP A 54 3.35 10.84 15.37
C ASP A 54 2.71 11.66 16.50
N LEU A 55 2.05 11.02 17.48
CA LEU A 55 1.49 11.72 18.65
C LEU A 55 2.55 12.48 19.46
N LEU A 56 3.83 12.10 19.35
CA LEU A 56 4.95 12.78 20.00
C LEU A 56 5.29 14.13 19.37
N ASN A 57 4.82 14.39 18.14
CA ASN A 57 5.00 15.66 17.45
C ASN A 57 3.88 16.66 17.74
N ALA A 58 2.87 16.26 18.52
CA ALA A 58 1.73 17.10 18.84
C ALA A 58 2.10 18.25 19.78
N LYS A 59 1.33 19.35 19.70
CA LYS A 59 1.54 20.51 20.56
C LYS A 59 1.35 20.12 22.02
N GLU A 60 2.41 20.26 22.81
CA GLU A 60 2.36 20.00 24.25
C GLU A 60 1.79 21.21 25.00
N LYS A 61 0.92 20.93 25.98
CA LYS A 61 0.58 21.87 27.05
C LYS A 61 1.28 21.40 28.33
N LYS A 62 2.30 22.14 28.76
CA LYS A 62 3.02 21.86 30.01
C LYS A 62 2.18 22.31 31.22
N ARG A 63 1.71 21.33 32.00
CA ARG A 63 1.28 21.49 33.41
C ARG A 63 2.15 20.54 34.27
N LYS A 64 1.73 20.15 35.49
CA LYS A 64 2.42 19.15 36.32
C LYS A 64 2.68 17.80 35.59
N GLN A 65 1.92 17.51 34.53
CA GLN A 65 2.17 16.42 33.57
C GLN A 65 2.08 16.95 32.13
N VAL A 66 2.84 16.34 31.22
CA VAL A 66 2.82 16.66 29.79
C VAL A 66 1.55 16.10 29.16
N HIS A 67 0.74 16.99 28.57
CA HIS A 67 -0.42 16.60 27.79
C HIS A 67 -0.25 17.08 26.35
N SER A 68 -0.70 16.28 25.40
CA SER A 68 -0.67 16.59 23.98
C SER A 68 -2.05 16.96 23.47
N GLU A 69 -2.15 18.02 22.68
CA GLU A 69 -3.36 18.35 21.93
C GLU A 69 -3.45 17.44 20.70
N LEU A 70 -4.34 16.46 20.76
CA LEU A 70 -4.49 15.42 19.74
C LEU A 70 -5.83 15.54 19.03
N SER A 71 -5.79 15.28 17.73
CA SER A 71 -6.95 15.00 16.89
C SER A 71 -7.29 13.52 17.05
N ILE A 72 -8.42 13.21 17.69
CA ILE A 72 -8.81 11.85 18.04
C ILE A 72 -10.09 11.49 17.31
N LEU A 73 -10.14 10.30 16.75
CA LEU A 73 -11.36 9.74 16.21
C LEU A 73 -12.44 9.68 17.31
N ASP A 74 -13.67 10.03 16.96
CA ASP A 74 -14.83 9.88 17.83
C ASP A 74 -15.00 8.39 18.21
N GLU A 75 -15.23 8.13 19.49
CA GLU A 75 -15.27 6.79 20.07
C GLU A 75 -16.34 5.90 19.43
N THR A 76 -17.40 6.50 18.88
CA THR A 76 -18.45 5.80 18.13
C THR A 76 -17.94 5.08 16.88
N TYR A 77 -16.74 5.42 16.39
CA TYR A 77 -16.11 4.79 15.21
C TYR A 77 -14.95 3.85 15.56
N TYR A 78 -14.63 3.62 16.83
CA TYR A 78 -13.50 2.76 17.21
C TYR A 78 -13.70 1.31 16.77
N ASP A 79 -14.88 0.74 17.06
CA ASP A 79 -15.18 -0.64 16.69
C ASP A 79 -15.15 -0.84 15.18
N GLU A 80 -15.68 0.11 14.41
CA GLU A 80 -15.66 0.07 12.93
C GLU A 80 -14.22 0.14 12.40
N LEU A 81 -13.39 1.03 12.95
CA LEU A 81 -11.98 1.14 12.58
C LEU A 81 -11.22 -0.15 12.89
N VAL A 82 -11.41 -0.71 14.08
CA VAL A 82 -10.75 -1.95 14.51
C VAL A 82 -11.20 -3.13 13.64
N ALA A 83 -12.50 -3.23 13.34
CA ALA A 83 -13.02 -4.21 12.40
C ALA A 83 -12.40 -4.03 11.00
N SER A 84 -12.28 -2.80 10.51
CA SER A 84 -11.64 -2.52 9.22
C SER A 84 -10.16 -2.97 9.19
N ILE A 85 -9.38 -2.65 10.22
CA ILE A 85 -7.97 -3.06 10.34
C ILE A 85 -7.82 -4.59 10.40
N THR A 86 -8.61 -5.24 11.25
CA THR A 86 -8.49 -6.68 11.52
C THR A 86 -9.04 -7.55 10.39
N THR A 87 -10.05 -7.08 9.65
CA THR A 87 -10.68 -7.84 8.57
C THR A 87 -10.07 -7.59 7.20
N TYR A 88 -9.28 -6.51 7.02
CA TYR A 88 -8.70 -6.18 5.72
C TYR A 88 -7.86 -7.32 5.13
N LEU A 89 -6.83 -7.76 5.85
CA LEU A 89 -5.87 -8.71 5.31
C LEU A 89 -6.54 -10.06 4.99
N PRO A 90 -7.39 -10.62 5.87
CA PRO A 90 -8.19 -11.81 5.52
C PRO A 90 -9.04 -11.62 4.27
N ARG A 91 -9.81 -10.53 4.17
CA ARG A 91 -10.68 -10.25 3.01
C ARG A 91 -9.90 -10.10 1.71
N TYR A 92 -8.79 -9.38 1.75
CA TYR A 92 -7.88 -9.24 0.62
C TYR A 92 -7.34 -10.61 0.17
N GLN A 93 -6.83 -11.40 1.11
CA GLN A 93 -6.28 -12.73 0.84
C GLN A 93 -7.33 -13.70 0.31
N ASP A 94 -8.55 -13.67 0.84
CA ASP A 94 -9.64 -14.53 0.37
C ASP A 94 -10.09 -14.16 -1.04
N SER A 95 -10.06 -12.86 -1.38
CA SER A 95 -10.34 -12.38 -2.73
C SER A 95 -9.30 -12.89 -3.74
N LEU A 96 -8.01 -12.90 -3.37
CA LEU A 96 -6.94 -13.42 -4.22
C LEU A 96 -6.94 -14.96 -4.31
N LYS A 97 -7.26 -15.66 -3.22
CA LYS A 97 -7.44 -17.11 -3.23
C LYS A 97 -8.58 -17.53 -4.15
N ALA A 98 -9.65 -16.72 -4.28
CA ALA A 98 -10.69 -16.96 -5.26
C ALA A 98 -10.13 -16.96 -6.69
N LEU A 99 -9.30 -15.97 -7.03
CA LEU A 99 -8.66 -15.90 -8.35
C LEU A 99 -7.75 -17.12 -8.61
N ILE A 100 -7.01 -17.58 -7.60
CA ILE A 100 -6.19 -18.80 -7.72
C ILE A 100 -7.07 -20.03 -8.00
N ARG A 101 -8.22 -20.16 -7.32
CA ARG A 101 -9.16 -21.27 -7.57
C ARG A 101 -9.75 -21.23 -8.97
N ASP A 102 -9.91 -20.04 -9.54
CA ASP A 102 -10.36 -19.83 -10.91
C ASP A 102 -9.23 -20.06 -11.95
N GLY A 103 -8.05 -20.52 -11.52
CA GLY A 103 -6.92 -20.84 -12.38
C GLY A 103 -6.05 -19.65 -12.79
N MET A 104 -6.26 -18.48 -12.18
CA MET A 104 -5.53 -17.26 -12.54
C MET A 104 -4.14 -17.20 -11.88
N GLY A 105 -3.13 -16.85 -12.66
CA GLY A 105 -1.78 -16.60 -12.16
C GLY A 105 -1.68 -15.26 -11.42
N LEU A 106 -1.15 -15.27 -10.19
CA LEU A 106 -0.91 -14.04 -9.42
C LEU A 106 0.52 -13.53 -9.63
N VAL A 107 0.65 -12.36 -10.26
CA VAL A 107 1.93 -11.76 -10.60
C VAL A 107 2.11 -10.45 -9.85
N GLY A 108 3.13 -10.36 -9.01
CA GLY A 108 3.46 -9.15 -8.27
C GLY A 108 4.38 -8.22 -9.05
N TYR A 109 4.10 -6.91 -9.01
CA TYR A 109 4.95 -5.89 -9.63
C TYR A 109 5.19 -4.70 -8.68
N PRO A 110 6.29 -4.71 -7.89
CA PRO A 110 6.72 -3.54 -7.16
C PRO A 110 7.53 -2.59 -8.07
N ARG A 111 7.24 -1.30 -7.96
CA ARG A 111 7.97 -0.22 -8.63
C ARG A 111 8.50 0.78 -7.61
N LYS A 112 9.74 1.23 -7.81
CA LYS A 112 10.29 2.38 -7.10
C LYS A 112 10.64 3.49 -8.09
N SER A 113 10.33 4.74 -7.71
CA SER A 113 10.79 5.91 -8.44
C SER A 113 12.29 6.12 -8.26
N PRO A 114 12.98 6.76 -9.22
CA PRO A 114 14.32 7.27 -9.00
C PRO A 114 14.37 8.14 -7.74
N THR A 115 15.41 7.95 -6.93
CA THR A 115 15.66 8.72 -5.70
C THR A 115 17.16 8.80 -5.44
N ASP A 116 17.60 9.83 -4.74
CA ASP A 116 18.99 10.00 -4.32
C ASP A 116 19.38 9.15 -3.09
N ASN A 117 18.50 8.24 -2.66
CA ASN A 117 18.80 7.28 -1.59
C ASN A 117 19.96 6.36 -1.99
N ASP A 118 20.74 5.93 -1.01
CA ASP A 118 21.78 4.94 -1.23
C ASP A 118 21.21 3.57 -1.64
N ILE A 119 22.08 2.75 -2.23
CA ILE A 119 21.73 1.43 -2.79
C ILE A 119 21.19 0.50 -1.71
N GLU A 120 21.69 0.57 -0.48
CA GLU A 120 21.28 -0.32 0.61
C GLU A 120 19.86 0.00 1.07
N ASN A 121 19.55 1.28 1.28
CA ASN A 121 18.20 1.72 1.59
C ASN A 121 17.22 1.38 0.47
N ASN A 122 17.57 1.64 -0.80
CA ASN A 122 16.71 1.26 -1.92
C ASN A 122 16.47 -0.25 -1.99
N THR A 123 17.52 -1.06 -1.81
CA THR A 123 17.42 -2.52 -1.76
C THR A 123 16.49 -2.97 -0.64
N ARG A 124 16.67 -2.45 0.58
CA ARG A 124 15.84 -2.77 1.75
C ARG A 124 14.36 -2.47 1.48
N LEU A 125 14.07 -1.31 0.90
CA LEU A 125 12.71 -0.87 0.61
C LEU A 125 12.04 -1.74 -0.46
N VAL A 126 12.73 -2.01 -1.56
CA VAL A 126 12.21 -2.86 -2.63
C VAL A 126 12.05 -4.30 -2.16
N GLN A 127 13.00 -4.84 -1.38
CA GLN A 127 12.88 -6.17 -0.80
C GLN A 127 11.69 -6.27 0.17
N LEU A 128 11.37 -5.20 0.90
CA LEU A 128 10.16 -5.16 1.72
C LEU A 128 8.89 -5.24 0.86
N MET A 129 8.85 -4.53 -0.27
CA MET A 129 7.73 -4.63 -1.23
C MET A 129 7.58 -6.05 -1.79
N VAL A 130 8.69 -6.69 -2.20
CA VAL A 130 8.71 -8.08 -2.67
C VAL A 130 8.17 -9.04 -1.61
N ARG A 131 8.67 -8.94 -0.36
CA ARG A 131 8.20 -9.78 0.75
C ARG A 131 6.71 -9.57 1.03
N ASN A 132 6.22 -8.34 0.96
CA ASN A 132 4.79 -8.05 1.16
C ASN A 132 3.94 -8.70 0.07
N LEU A 133 4.30 -8.56 -1.21
CA LEU A 133 3.55 -9.19 -2.31
C LEU A 133 3.55 -10.71 -2.20
N LYS A 134 4.66 -11.32 -1.76
CA LYS A 134 4.74 -12.77 -1.53
C LYS A 134 3.87 -13.21 -0.36
N ALA A 135 4.00 -12.56 0.80
CA ALA A 135 3.37 -12.99 2.05
C ALA A 135 1.88 -12.59 2.15
N ARG A 136 1.51 -11.40 1.68
CA ARG A 136 0.15 -10.87 1.78
C ARG A 136 -0.68 -11.15 0.55
N SER A 137 -0.05 -11.19 -0.62
CA SER A 137 -0.74 -11.21 -1.92
C SER A 137 -0.53 -12.51 -2.68
N PHE A 138 0.19 -13.47 -2.10
CA PHE A 138 0.44 -14.79 -2.67
C PHE A 138 1.01 -14.76 -4.11
N ALA A 139 1.70 -13.68 -4.48
CA ALA A 139 2.31 -13.55 -5.79
C ALA A 139 3.35 -14.67 -5.97
N THR A 140 3.15 -15.50 -6.99
CA THR A 140 4.02 -16.65 -7.28
C THR A 140 5.20 -16.25 -8.16
N ARG A 141 5.00 -15.20 -8.98
CA ARG A 141 6.05 -14.53 -9.74
C ARG A 141 6.07 -13.05 -9.40
N ILE A 142 7.25 -12.50 -9.18
CA ILE A 142 7.44 -11.09 -8.80
C ILE A 142 8.47 -10.46 -9.72
N TYR A 143 8.07 -9.42 -10.44
CA TYR A 143 8.94 -8.68 -11.36
C TYR A 143 9.05 -7.24 -10.92
N VAL A 144 10.26 -6.68 -10.94
CA VAL A 144 10.56 -5.44 -10.20
C VAL A 144 11.07 -4.35 -11.12
N SER A 145 10.55 -3.13 -10.97
CA SER A 145 11.22 -1.96 -11.52
C SER A 145 11.85 -1.15 -10.38
N THR A 146 13.18 -1.22 -10.29
CA THR A 146 13.96 -0.64 -9.18
C THR A 146 14.11 0.88 -9.27
N SER A 147 13.99 1.45 -10.46
CA SER A 147 14.14 2.90 -10.69
C SER A 147 13.46 3.31 -12.01
N SER A 148 12.16 3.60 -11.96
CA SER A 148 11.42 4.13 -13.11
C SER A 148 10.37 5.14 -12.69
N TRP A 149 10.04 6.12 -13.52
CA TRP A 149 8.95 7.04 -13.20
C TRP A 149 7.60 6.37 -13.47
N ALA A 150 6.59 6.70 -12.65
CA ALA A 150 5.22 6.22 -12.89
C ALA A 150 4.65 6.70 -14.23
N SER A 151 5.14 7.85 -14.72
CA SER A 151 4.81 8.43 -16.01
C SER A 151 5.57 7.80 -17.19
N THR A 152 6.61 7.00 -16.94
CA THR A 152 7.29 6.26 -18.00
C THR A 152 6.35 5.15 -18.51
N PRO A 153 6.07 5.07 -19.84
CA PRO A 153 5.26 3.99 -20.39
C PRO A 153 5.81 2.63 -19.97
N PHE A 154 4.92 1.69 -19.65
CA PHE A 154 5.28 0.40 -19.08
C PHE A 154 6.31 -0.36 -19.94
N ALA A 155 6.07 -0.44 -21.25
CA ALA A 155 6.96 -1.05 -22.23
C ALA A 155 8.38 -0.43 -22.31
N LYS A 156 8.55 0.83 -21.87
CA LYS A 156 9.83 1.54 -21.92
C LYS A 156 10.62 1.49 -20.62
N ARG A 157 10.12 0.82 -19.58
CA ARG A 157 10.81 0.71 -18.28
C ARG A 157 11.92 -0.32 -18.36
N ASP A 158 13.01 -0.07 -17.63
CA ASP A 158 14.11 -1.03 -17.46
C ASP A 158 14.76 -1.51 -18.79
N LEU A 159 14.65 -0.73 -19.88
CA LEU A 159 15.35 -1.02 -21.15
C LEU A 159 16.88 -0.95 -21.02
N LYS A 160 17.36 -0.19 -20.03
CA LYS A 160 18.77 -0.09 -19.64
C LYS A 160 18.82 -0.20 -18.11
N PRO A 161 18.69 -1.41 -17.55
CA PRO A 161 18.51 -1.55 -16.12
C PRO A 161 19.79 -1.19 -15.36
N ASP A 162 19.65 -0.48 -14.24
CA ASP A 162 20.71 -0.42 -13.23
C ASP A 162 20.57 -1.66 -12.34
N ASN A 163 21.45 -2.64 -12.57
CA ASN A 163 21.36 -3.94 -11.93
C ASN A 163 21.81 -3.93 -10.46
N LYS A 164 22.41 -2.84 -9.95
CA LYS A 164 23.00 -2.81 -8.59
C LYS A 164 22.00 -3.16 -7.48
N VAL A 165 20.76 -2.68 -7.61
CA VAL A 165 19.67 -3.02 -6.67
C VAL A 165 19.12 -4.40 -7.00
N MET A 166 18.87 -4.68 -8.29
CA MET A 166 18.24 -5.91 -8.76
C MET A 166 19.02 -7.16 -8.35
N GLU A 167 20.36 -7.13 -8.46
CA GLU A 167 21.27 -8.22 -8.10
C GLU A 167 21.25 -8.58 -6.61
N ARG A 168 20.76 -7.66 -5.76
CA ARG A 168 20.66 -7.85 -4.30
C ARG A 168 19.27 -8.30 -3.85
N LEU A 169 18.30 -8.38 -4.76
CA LEU A 169 16.93 -8.78 -4.44
C LEU A 169 16.80 -10.30 -4.43
N GLU A 170 16.04 -10.80 -3.46
CA GLU A 170 15.72 -12.22 -3.34
C GLU A 170 14.26 -12.47 -3.73
N HIS A 171 14.01 -13.63 -4.34
CA HIS A 171 12.68 -14.07 -4.77
C HIS A 171 12.03 -13.16 -5.82
N VAL A 172 12.85 -12.64 -6.73
CA VAL A 172 12.41 -11.90 -7.91
C VAL A 172 12.63 -12.74 -9.17
N ASN A 173 11.78 -12.54 -10.17
CA ASN A 173 11.80 -13.26 -11.44
C ASN A 173 12.39 -12.44 -12.60
N GLY A 174 12.68 -11.15 -12.37
CA GLY A 174 13.20 -10.25 -13.39
C GLY A 174 12.70 -8.83 -13.22
N ASN A 175 13.01 -8.00 -14.21
CA ASN A 175 12.59 -6.61 -14.32
C ASN A 175 11.28 -6.45 -15.13
N THR A 176 10.92 -5.23 -15.51
CA THR A 176 9.71 -4.99 -16.31
C THR A 176 9.74 -5.67 -17.69
N GLN A 177 10.90 -5.80 -18.33
CA GLN A 177 11.02 -6.47 -19.63
C GLN A 177 10.81 -7.98 -19.50
N ASP A 178 11.39 -8.60 -18.45
CA ASP A 178 11.15 -10.02 -18.15
C ASP A 178 9.67 -10.31 -17.83
N LEU A 179 8.98 -9.36 -17.22
CA LEU A 179 7.53 -9.44 -17.00
C LEU A 179 6.78 -9.46 -18.33
N LEU A 180 7.09 -8.53 -19.24
CA LEU A 180 6.41 -8.44 -20.54
C LEU A 180 6.65 -9.70 -21.38
N GLU A 181 7.86 -10.24 -21.36
CA GLU A 181 8.16 -11.53 -22.00
C GLU A 181 7.33 -12.66 -21.40
N TYR A 182 7.24 -12.72 -20.07
CA TYR A 182 6.41 -13.70 -19.38
C TYR A 182 4.93 -13.55 -19.75
N ILE A 183 4.39 -12.34 -19.73
CA ILE A 183 2.96 -12.11 -20.03
C ILE A 183 2.64 -12.54 -21.47
N ASN A 184 3.52 -12.23 -22.42
CA ASN A 184 3.34 -12.59 -23.82
C ASN A 184 3.47 -14.09 -24.10
N SER A 185 4.21 -14.81 -23.26
CA SER A 185 4.42 -16.25 -23.41
C SER A 185 3.53 -17.09 -22.51
N CYS A 186 2.91 -16.51 -21.48
CA CYS A 186 2.09 -17.24 -20.54
C CYS A 186 0.75 -17.65 -21.18
N GLY A 187 0.50 -18.95 -21.25
CA GLY A 187 -0.73 -19.51 -21.84
C GLY A 187 -1.94 -19.47 -20.88
N HIS A 188 -1.98 -18.54 -19.94
CA HIS A 188 -3.01 -18.47 -18.90
C HIS A 188 -3.34 -17.02 -18.53
N ASP A 189 -4.51 -16.82 -17.93
CA ASP A 189 -4.93 -15.52 -17.43
C ASP A 189 -4.16 -15.13 -16.17
N ILE A 190 -3.85 -13.84 -16.03
CA ILE A 190 -3.13 -13.30 -14.88
C ILE A 190 -3.88 -12.16 -14.18
N CYS A 191 -3.65 -12.09 -12.87
CA CYS A 191 -3.91 -10.90 -12.07
C CYS A 191 -2.57 -10.20 -11.77
N LEU A 192 -2.43 -8.98 -12.25
CA LEU A 192 -1.27 -8.13 -11.94
C LEU A 192 -1.52 -7.40 -10.61
N ILE A 193 -0.66 -7.64 -9.62
CA ILE A 193 -0.79 -7.13 -8.26
C ILE A 193 0.26 -6.04 -8.00
N LEU A 194 -0.20 -4.89 -7.49
CA LEU A 194 0.60 -3.67 -7.37
C LEU A 194 0.46 -3.06 -5.97
N ILE A 195 1.50 -2.37 -5.52
CA ILE A 195 1.45 -1.61 -4.26
C ILE A 195 1.08 -0.15 -4.55
N GLY A 196 -0.19 0.18 -4.29
CA GLY A 196 -0.78 1.48 -4.61
C GLY A 196 -0.94 1.75 -6.12
N PHE A 197 -1.83 2.67 -6.46
CA PHE A 197 -2.18 2.99 -7.86
C PHE A 197 -0.97 3.43 -8.70
N SER A 198 -0.19 4.38 -8.16
CA SER A 198 1.04 4.87 -8.82
C SER A 198 2.19 3.85 -8.87
N GLY A 199 2.01 2.66 -8.29
CA GLY A 199 2.90 1.52 -8.52
C GLY A 199 2.90 1.09 -9.99
N LEU A 200 1.75 1.22 -10.66
CA LEU A 200 1.62 0.86 -12.08
C LEU A 200 1.91 2.04 -13.00
N THR A 201 1.08 3.08 -12.97
CA THR A 201 1.20 4.26 -13.83
C THR A 201 0.48 5.45 -13.20
N THR A 202 0.85 6.65 -13.63
CA THR A 202 0.09 7.89 -13.37
C THR A 202 -0.52 8.47 -14.66
N ARG A 203 -0.64 7.65 -15.70
CA ARG A 203 -1.21 8.05 -17.00
C ARG A 203 -2.22 7.01 -17.47
N ASN A 204 -3.47 7.44 -17.63
CA ASN A 204 -4.57 6.56 -18.05
C ASN A 204 -4.29 5.89 -19.40
N ILE A 205 -3.71 6.63 -20.34
CA ILE A 205 -3.34 6.08 -21.67
C ILE A 205 -2.34 4.92 -21.56
N ASP A 206 -1.39 4.97 -20.63
CA ASP A 206 -0.42 3.89 -20.45
C ASP A 206 -1.08 2.64 -19.84
N LEU A 207 -2.09 2.84 -18.99
CA LEU A 207 -2.85 1.73 -18.42
C LEU A 207 -3.69 1.03 -19.48
N VAL A 208 -4.37 1.80 -20.33
CA VAL A 208 -5.16 1.27 -21.44
C VAL A 208 -4.25 0.50 -22.40
N ASN A 209 -3.15 1.11 -22.85
CA ASN A 209 -2.20 0.46 -23.75
C ASN A 209 -1.63 -0.81 -23.13
N LEU A 210 -1.25 -0.80 -21.84
CA LEU A 210 -0.77 -2.01 -21.16
C LEU A 210 -1.76 -3.16 -21.26
N ILE A 211 -3.05 -2.89 -21.00
CA ILE A 211 -4.08 -3.93 -21.01
C ILE A 211 -4.36 -4.41 -22.44
N GLU A 212 -4.41 -3.50 -23.42
CA GLU A 212 -4.64 -3.83 -24.83
C GLU A 212 -3.50 -4.66 -25.41
N ASP A 213 -2.25 -4.26 -25.14
CA ASP A 213 -1.06 -4.94 -25.63
C ASP A 213 -0.83 -6.31 -24.96
N ASN A 214 -1.46 -6.55 -23.80
CA ASN A 214 -1.20 -7.72 -22.96
C ASN A 214 -2.50 -8.44 -22.53
N PRO A 215 -3.17 -9.16 -23.46
CA PRO A 215 -4.49 -9.73 -23.22
C PRO A 215 -4.55 -10.82 -22.14
N ALA A 216 -3.41 -11.39 -21.73
CA ALA A 216 -3.34 -12.29 -20.57
C ALA A 216 -3.63 -11.56 -19.24
N ILE A 217 -3.43 -10.23 -19.16
CA ILE A 217 -3.84 -9.44 -17.99
C ILE A 217 -5.37 -9.33 -17.98
N LYS A 218 -6.03 -10.12 -17.13
CA LYS A 218 -7.49 -10.06 -16.95
C LYS A 218 -7.91 -9.22 -15.77
N LYS A 219 -7.06 -9.14 -14.74
CA LYS A 219 -7.35 -8.38 -13.53
C LYS A 219 -6.15 -7.58 -13.05
N ILE A 220 -6.41 -6.45 -12.42
CA ILE A 220 -5.41 -5.63 -11.74
C ILE A 220 -5.83 -5.45 -10.28
N ALA A 221 -5.01 -5.95 -9.36
CA ALA A 221 -5.23 -5.80 -7.93
C ALA A 221 -4.31 -4.70 -7.36
N ILE A 222 -4.88 -3.78 -6.59
CA ILE A 222 -4.12 -2.73 -5.91
C ILE A 222 -4.12 -3.00 -4.42
N GLU A 223 -2.95 -3.29 -3.88
CA GLU A 223 -2.70 -3.40 -2.45
C GLU A 223 -2.52 -2.00 -1.85
N THR A 224 -3.45 -1.59 -1.00
CA THR A 224 -3.47 -0.26 -0.35
C THR A 224 -3.46 -0.34 1.18
N PHE A 225 -2.91 -1.43 1.74
CA PHE A 225 -2.80 -1.63 3.20
C PHE A 225 -2.22 -0.42 3.94
N ALA A 226 -1.21 0.25 3.36
CA ALA A 226 -0.58 1.41 3.97
C ALA A 226 -1.40 2.71 3.85
N MET A 227 -2.51 2.73 3.11
CA MET A 227 -3.25 3.95 2.77
C MET A 227 -4.69 3.95 3.26
N ASN A 228 -5.48 2.91 2.99
CA ASN A 228 -6.92 2.97 3.27
C ASN A 228 -7.59 1.63 3.60
N ASN A 229 -6.85 0.53 3.79
CA ASN A 229 -7.43 -0.79 4.12
C ASN A 229 -8.61 -1.18 3.19
N GLU A 230 -8.52 -0.81 1.90
CA GLU A 230 -9.54 -1.13 0.90
C GLU A 230 -9.01 -2.14 -0.11
N VAL A 231 -9.87 -3.08 -0.50
CA VAL A 231 -9.51 -4.10 -1.50
C VAL A 231 -9.95 -3.61 -2.87
N PHE A 232 -9.00 -3.46 -3.77
CA PHE A 232 -9.28 -3.13 -5.17
C PHE A 232 -8.80 -4.24 -6.08
N ILE A 233 -9.74 -4.83 -6.81
CA ILE A 233 -9.46 -5.78 -7.88
C ILE A 233 -10.35 -5.36 -9.04
N PHE A 234 -9.73 -4.89 -10.11
CA PHE A 234 -10.42 -4.39 -11.29
C PHE A 234 -10.30 -5.40 -12.42
N ASP A 235 -11.40 -5.63 -13.14
CA ASP A 235 -11.36 -6.29 -14.43
C ASP A 235 -10.71 -5.38 -15.48
N ALA A 236 -9.83 -5.97 -16.29
CA ALA A 236 -9.13 -5.29 -17.38
C ALA A 236 -10.10 -4.58 -18.34
N GLN A 237 -11.20 -5.24 -18.70
CA GLN A 237 -12.24 -4.67 -19.55
C GLN A 237 -12.94 -3.47 -18.89
N SER A 238 -13.16 -3.51 -17.57
CA SER A 238 -13.76 -2.38 -16.84
C SER A 238 -12.82 -1.18 -16.81
N LEU A 239 -11.51 -1.41 -16.70
CA LEU A 239 -10.50 -0.33 -16.76
C LEU A 239 -10.44 0.36 -18.12
N GLN A 240 -10.71 -0.35 -19.22
CA GLN A 240 -10.77 0.26 -20.56
C GLN A 240 -11.99 1.19 -20.73
N ASN A 241 -13.08 0.93 -20.01
CA ASN A 241 -14.39 1.54 -20.29
C ASN A 241 -14.89 2.50 -19.20
N ASP A 242 -14.44 2.39 -17.94
CA ASP A 242 -14.88 3.28 -16.85
C ASP A 242 -13.81 4.31 -16.50
N LYS A 243 -14.02 5.54 -17.00
CA LYS A 243 -13.17 6.70 -16.70
C LYS A 243 -13.00 6.96 -15.20
N ARG A 244 -14.02 6.69 -14.37
CA ARG A 244 -13.94 6.93 -12.92
C ARG A 244 -12.96 6.00 -12.24
N ILE A 245 -12.78 4.78 -12.77
CA ILE A 245 -11.78 3.84 -12.26
C ILE A 245 -10.39 4.28 -12.72
N LEU A 246 -10.26 4.70 -13.98
CA LEU A 246 -9.01 5.23 -14.55
C LEU A 246 -8.49 6.43 -13.77
N ASP A 247 -9.36 7.37 -13.39
CA ASP A 247 -8.99 8.58 -12.63
C ASP A 247 -8.35 8.27 -11.27
N ARG A 248 -8.52 7.05 -10.73
CA ARG A 248 -7.85 6.60 -9.50
C ARG A 248 -6.35 6.36 -9.71
N PHE A 249 -5.93 6.13 -10.95
CA PHE A 249 -4.52 6.00 -11.35
C PHE A 249 -3.90 7.36 -11.68
N ASP A 250 -4.68 8.37 -12.06
CA ASP A 250 -4.20 9.74 -12.32
C ASP A 250 -3.93 10.56 -11.04
N TYR A 251 -3.63 9.89 -9.92
CA TYR A 251 -3.41 10.54 -8.64
C TYR A 251 -1.97 11.05 -8.53
N ARG A 252 -1.79 12.37 -8.64
CA ARG A 252 -0.49 13.07 -8.49
C ARG A 252 -0.23 13.68 -7.11
N ASN A 253 -1.13 13.51 -6.13
CA ASN A 253 -0.96 14.08 -4.80
C ASN A 253 0.18 13.40 -4.01
N GLU A 254 0.79 14.20 -3.12
CA GLU A 254 2.01 13.88 -2.37
C GLU A 254 2.03 12.45 -1.83
N PHE A 255 3.17 11.80 -2.01
CA PHE A 255 3.44 10.49 -1.46
C PHE A 255 3.22 10.51 0.06
N TYR A 256 2.12 9.94 0.55
CA TYR A 256 2.08 9.45 1.92
C TYR A 256 3.26 8.47 2.05
N ASN A 257 4.26 8.84 2.84
CA ASN A 257 5.53 8.13 3.01
C ASN A 257 5.31 6.60 2.98
N ARG A 258 5.53 5.97 1.82
CA ARG A 258 5.29 4.52 1.62
C ARG A 258 6.36 3.65 2.27
N SER A 259 7.27 4.29 2.99
CA SER A 259 8.36 3.68 3.74
C SER A 259 9.11 4.77 4.50
N LYS A 260 9.11 4.69 5.84
CA LYS A 260 10.27 5.06 6.64
C LYS A 260 10.98 3.75 7.00
#